data_AF-A0A524EVD9-F1
#
_entry.id   AF-A0A524EVD9-F1
#
_cell.length_a   1.000
_cell.length_b   1.000
_cell.length_c   1.000
_cell.angle_alpha   90.00
_cell.angle_beta   90.00
_cell.angle_gamma   90.00
#
_symmetry.space_group_name_H-M   'P 1'
#
loop_
_entity.id
_entity.type
_entity.pdbx_description
1 polymer ?
#
loop_
_entity_poly.entity_id
_entity_poly.type
_entity_poly.pdbx_seq_one_letter_code
_entity_poly.pdbx_strand_id
1 'polypeptide(L)'
;MSMYRSYLLKNQFWAKKGNEKGVNSNGEKVFIKHDSEIGGIYAIINNVDRKGVKIIVNGEEHWFSNFDKLDTFLSRLKQEEDDFMKILKRKNMSKRLRTLEI
;
A
#
# COMPACT_ATOMS: atom_id res chain seq x y z
N MET A 1 17.54 -14.62 -2.49
CA MET A 1 16.55 -13.54 -2.76
C MET A 1 15.22 -13.89 -2.09
N SER A 2 14.59 -12.98 -1.34
CA SER A 2 13.24 -13.21 -0.79
C SER A 2 12.19 -12.75 -1.82
N MET A 3 11.32 -13.66 -2.29
CA MET A 3 10.35 -13.39 -3.36
C MET A 3 9.43 -12.18 -3.05
N TYR A 4 9.05 -12.00 -1.79
CA TYR A 4 8.23 -10.90 -1.33
C TYR A 4 8.90 -9.53 -1.51
N ARG A 5 10.24 -9.46 -1.41
CA ARG A 5 10.99 -8.21 -1.65
C ARG A 5 10.86 -7.76 -3.10
N SER A 6 11.05 -8.67 -4.06
CA SER A 6 10.96 -8.33 -5.49
C SER A 6 9.54 -7.90 -5.86
N TYR A 7 8.53 -8.56 -5.29
CA TYR A 7 7.12 -8.22 -5.48
C TYR A 7 6.77 -6.82 -4.97
N LEU A 8 7.18 -6.48 -3.75
CA LEU A 8 6.94 -5.15 -3.17
C LEU A 8 7.64 -4.04 -3.96
N LEU A 9 8.88 -4.27 -4.39
CA LEU A 9 9.60 -3.30 -5.24
C LEU A 9 8.89 -3.09 -6.59
N LYS A 10 8.34 -4.15 -7.20
CA LYS A 10 7.56 -4.05 -8.44
C LYS A 10 6.29 -3.20 -8.26
N ASN A 11 5.69 -3.26 -7.07
CA ASN A 11 4.48 -2.53 -6.71
C ASN A 11 4.74 -1.15 -6.09
N GLN A 12 5.86 -0.50 -6.45
CA GLN A 12 6.21 0.86 -6.02
C GLN A 12 6.41 1.05 -4.51
N PHE A 13 6.70 -0.02 -3.77
CA PHE A 13 7.10 0.15 -2.38
C PHE A 13 8.59 0.50 -2.27
N TRP A 14 8.89 1.59 -1.58
CA TRP A 14 10.25 2.00 -1.27
C TRP A 14 10.76 1.30 -0.02
N ALA A 15 11.96 0.75 -0.07
CA ALA A 15 12.62 0.22 1.12
C ALA A 15 13.03 1.39 2.03
N LYS A 16 12.72 1.30 3.33
CA LYS A 16 13.20 2.29 4.31
C LYS A 16 14.74 2.27 4.36
N LYS A 17 15.36 3.46 4.38
CA LYS A 17 16.81 3.65 4.55
C LYS A 17 17.24 2.97 5.86
N GLY A 18 18.03 1.91 5.76
CA GLY A 18 18.40 1.03 6.89
C GLY A 18 18.13 -0.46 6.65
N ASN A 19 17.31 -0.84 5.68
CA ASN A 19 17.10 -2.25 5.29
C ASN A 19 18.33 -2.92 4.65
N GLU A 20 19.32 -2.13 4.22
CA GLU A 20 20.52 -2.58 3.49
C GLU A 20 21.63 -3.07 4.41
N LYS A 21 21.73 -2.48 5.61
CA LYS A 21 22.61 -3.00 6.66
C LYS A 21 21.80 -4.07 7.37
N GLY A 22 22.21 -5.33 7.26
CA GLY A 22 21.55 -6.51 7.86
C GLY A 22 21.54 -6.52 9.39
N VAL A 23 21.19 -5.40 10.03
CA VAL A 23 21.34 -5.09 11.45
C VAL A 23 20.06 -4.41 11.97
N ASN A 24 18.89 -4.87 11.52
CA ASN A 24 17.75 -4.83 12.44
C ASN A 24 17.84 -6.15 13.19
N SER A 25 18.12 -6.10 14.49
CA SER A 25 18.37 -7.26 15.36
C SER A 25 17.23 -8.30 15.41
N ASN A 26 16.11 -8.04 14.71
CA ASN A 26 14.93 -8.91 14.59
C ASN A 26 14.66 -9.42 13.15
N GLY A 27 15.52 -9.13 12.16
CA GLY A 27 15.38 -9.65 10.79
C GLY A 27 14.21 -9.07 9.97
N GLU A 28 13.55 -8.04 10.48
CA GLU A 28 12.40 -7.37 9.86
C GLU A 28 12.82 -6.32 8.82
N LYS A 29 12.23 -6.38 7.63
CA LYS A 29 12.45 -5.43 6.52
C LYS A 29 11.18 -4.63 6.27
N VAL A 30 11.28 -3.31 6.32
CA VAL A 30 10.13 -2.41 6.17
C VAL A 30 10.15 -1.72 4.81
N PHE A 31 9.04 -1.80 4.10
CA PHE A 31 8.79 -1.20 2.81
C PHE A 31 7.62 -0.23 2.96
N ILE A 32 7.67 0.90 2.26
CA ILE A 32 6.72 1.99 2.41
C ILE A 32 6.28 2.41 1.02
N LYS A 33 4.98 2.36 0.76
CA LYS A 33 4.37 3.00 -0.40
C LYS A 33 3.58 4.20 0.11
N HIS A 34 3.83 5.37 -0.46
CA HIS A 34 3.03 6.55 -0.16
C HIS A 34 1.95 6.70 -1.23
N ASP A 35 0.70 6.77 -0.79
CA ASP A 35 -0.43 7.14 -1.62
C ASP A 35 -1.04 8.46 -1.10
N SER A 36 -1.50 9.33 -1.99
CA SER A 36 -1.85 10.71 -1.62
C SER A 36 -3.16 10.82 -0.82
N GLU A 37 -4.03 9.80 -0.87
CA GLU A 37 -5.34 9.80 -0.19
C GLU A 37 -5.41 8.78 0.97
N ILE A 38 -4.76 7.62 0.82
CA ILE A 38 -4.73 6.56 1.85
C ILE A 38 -3.56 6.79 2.84
N GLY A 39 -2.56 7.59 2.46
CA GLY A 39 -1.37 7.83 3.26
C GLY A 39 -0.30 6.76 3.05
N GLY A 40 0.51 6.50 4.08
CA GLY A 40 1.59 5.52 4.02
C GLY A 40 1.09 4.09 4.20
N ILE A 41 1.25 3.26 3.18
CA ILE A 41 1.09 1.81 3.24
C ILE A 41 2.44 1.22 3.66
N TYR A 42 2.49 0.60 4.84
CA TYR A 42 3.71 -0.01 5.36
C TYR A 42 3.65 -1.52 5.18
N ALA A 43 4.64 -2.11 4.53
CA ALA A 43 4.79 -3.55 4.38
C ALA A 43 6.03 -4.03 5.17
N ILE A 44 5.83 -4.94 6.12
CA ILE A 44 6.88 -5.50 6.97
C ILE A 44 7.05 -6.98 6.61
N ILE A 45 8.24 -7.34 6.16
CA ILE A 45 8.63 -8.74 5.91
C ILE A 45 9.47 -9.20 7.09
N ASN A 46 9.04 -10.25 7.79
CA ASN A 46 9.88 -10.91 8.79
C ASN A 46 10.64 -12.08 8.15
N ASN A 47 11.97 -12.12 8.27
CA ASN A 47 12.77 -13.21 7.68
C ASN A 47 13.08 -14.36 8.66
N VAL A 48 12.75 -14.22 9.95
CA VAL A 48 13.24 -15.16 10.99
C VAL A 48 12.32 -16.38 11.14
N ASP A 49 11.00 -16.20 11.27
CA ASP A 49 10.09 -17.33 11.58
C ASP A 49 8.81 -17.40 10.76
N ARG A 50 8.43 -16.33 10.05
CA ARG A 50 7.13 -16.26 9.36
C ARG A 50 7.31 -15.83 7.91
N LYS A 51 7.13 -16.78 6.99
CA LYS A 51 7.04 -16.51 5.54
C LYS A 51 5.77 -15.72 5.24
N GLY A 52 5.80 -14.41 5.42
CA GLY A 52 4.66 -13.54 5.15
C GLY A 52 5.01 -12.06 5.19
N VAL A 53 4.03 -11.26 4.78
CA VAL A 53 4.09 -9.80 4.74
C VAL A 53 2.97 -9.26 5.61
N LYS A 54 3.33 -8.43 6.58
CA LYS A 54 2.38 -7.62 7.32
C LYS A 54 2.19 -6.31 6.59
N ILE A 55 0.97 -5.95 6.22
CA ILE A 55 0.65 -4.63 5.70
C ILE A 55 -0.06 -3.82 6.79
N ILE A 56 0.31 -2.56 6.94
CA ILE A 56 -0.37 -1.60 7.80
C ILE A 56 -0.91 -0.49 6.89
N VAL A 57 -2.24 -0.31 6.89
CA VAL A 57 -2.96 0.72 6.10
C VAL A 57 -4.03 1.33 6.99
N ASN A 58 -4.15 2.66 7.00
CA ASN A 58 -5.21 3.37 7.75
C ASN A 58 -5.32 2.98 9.25
N GLY A 59 -4.22 2.53 9.86
CA GLY A 59 -4.21 2.06 11.25
C GLY A 59 -4.63 0.60 11.45
N GLU A 60 -5.03 -0.11 10.39
CA GLU A 60 -5.33 -1.53 10.42
C GLU A 60 -4.12 -2.37 10.02
N GLU A 61 -3.90 -3.47 10.76
CA GLU A 61 -2.82 -4.41 10.51
C GLU A 61 -3.37 -5.69 9.85
N HIS A 62 -2.87 -5.98 8.65
CA HIS A 62 -3.26 -7.14 7.86
C HIS A 62 -2.06 -8.06 7.63
N TRP A 63 -2.15 -9.33 8.05
CA TRP A 63 -1.09 -10.31 7.84
C TRP A 63 -1.39 -11.22 6.64
N PHE A 64 -0.45 -11.29 5.70
CA PHE A 64 -0.55 -12.14 4.52
C PHE A 64 0.57 -13.17 4.46
N SER A 65 0.20 -14.45 4.37
CA SER A 65 1.13 -15.55 4.11
C SER A 65 1.11 -16.03 2.65
N ASN A 66 0.15 -15.55 1.84
CA ASN A 66 -0.01 -15.89 0.43
C ASN A 66 0.06 -14.64 -0.45
N PHE A 67 0.78 -14.73 -1.57
CA PHE A 67 0.87 -13.70 -2.60
C PHE A 67 -0.48 -13.37 -3.25
N ASP A 68 -1.34 -14.36 -3.51
CA ASP A 68 -2.62 -14.11 -4.19
C ASP A 68 -3.54 -13.21 -3.35
N LYS A 69 -3.55 -13.44 -2.03
CA LYS A 69 -4.34 -12.64 -1.08
C LYS A 69 -3.79 -11.22 -0.96
N LEU A 70 -2.47 -11.08 -0.98
CA LEU A 70 -1.78 -9.79 -0.99
C LEU A 70 -2.11 -9.00 -2.26
N ASP A 71 -2.05 -9.63 -3.43
CA ASP A 71 -2.35 -8.97 -4.71
C ASP A 71 -3.82 -8.58 -4.83
N THR A 72 -4.72 -9.46 -4.40
CA THR A 72 -6.15 -9.17 -4.34
C THR A 72 -6.44 -7.99 -3.41
N PHE A 73 -5.78 -7.93 -2.26
CA PHE A 73 -5.94 -6.82 -1.31
C PHE A 73 -5.45 -5.50 -1.89
N LEU A 74 -4.25 -5.48 -2.49
CA LEU A 74 -3.71 -4.29 -3.15
C LEU A 74 -4.58 -3.84 -4.33
N SER A 75 -5.13 -4.78 -5.10
CA SER A 75 -6.04 -4.49 -6.22
C SER A 75 -7.36 -3.89 -5.74
N ARG A 76 -7.95 -4.42 -4.66
CA ARG A 76 -9.16 -3.85 -4.04
C ARG A 76 -8.91 -2.45 -3.51
N LEU A 77 -7.76 -2.23 -2.85
CA LEU A 77 -7.39 -0.92 -2.33
C LEU A 77 -7.31 0.12 -3.45
N LYS A 78 -6.76 -0.27 -4.61
CA LYS A 78 -6.74 0.58 -5.82
C LYS A 78 -8.13 0.78 -6.45
N GLN A 79 -9.02 -0.21 -6.36
CA GLN A 79 -10.37 -0.06 -6.88
C GLN A 79 -11.20 0.93 -6.04
N GLU A 80 -11.06 0.89 -4.71
CA GLU A 80 -11.70 1.89 -3.83
C GLU A 80 -11.18 3.31 -4.11
N GLU A 81 -9.89 3.47 -4.41
CA GLU A 81 -9.29 4.73 -4.89
C GLU A 81 -9.98 5.25 -6.16
N ASP A 82 -10.10 4.40 -7.19
CA ASP A 82 -10.72 4.77 -8.46
C ASP A 82 -12.20 5.17 -8.30
N ASP A 83 -12.94 4.49 -7.43
CA ASP A 83 -14.36 4.78 -7.19
C ASP A 83 -14.56 6.05 -6.34
N PHE A 84 -13.72 6.31 -5.33
CA PHE A 84 -13.73 7.57 -4.59
C PHE A 84 -13.42 8.76 -5.51
N MET A 85 -12.40 8.63 -6.36
CA MET A 85 -12.05 9.65 -7.36
C MET A 85 -13.17 9.93 -8.35
N LYS A 86 -13.93 8.92 -8.79
CA LYS A 86 -15.12 9.12 -9.63
C LYS A 86 -16.19 9.93 -8.90
N ILE A 87 -16.45 9.65 -7.63
CA ILE A 87 -17.42 10.38 -6.80
C ILE A 87 -17.00 11.85 -6.64
N LEU A 88 -15.73 12.09 -6.31
CA LEU A 88 -15.16 13.44 -6.20
C LEU A 88 -15.27 14.23 -7.50
N LYS A 89 -14.91 13.62 -8.63
CA LYS A 89 -15.01 14.26 -9.96
C LYS A 89 -16.47 14.60 -10.30
N ARG A 90 -17.42 13.70 -10.04
CA ARG A 90 -18.85 13.95 -10.26
C ARG A 90 -19.35 15.13 -9.42
N LYS A 91 -18.95 15.22 -8.15
CA LYS A 91 -19.32 16.34 -7.26
C LYS A 91 -18.74 17.67 -7.76
N ASN A 92 -17.47 17.69 -8.19
CA ASN A 92 -16.83 18.90 -8.71
C ASN A 92 -17.47 19.39 -10.02
N MET A 93 -17.81 18.46 -10.93
CA MET A 93 -18.53 18.80 -12.16
C MET A 93 -19.92 19.39 -11.86
N SER A 94 -20.68 18.77 -10.95
CA SER A 94 -21.99 19.28 -10.55
C SER A 94 -21.90 20.68 -9.93
N LYS A 95 -20.88 20.94 -9.11
CA LYS A 95 -20.63 22.27 -8.55
C LYS A 95 -20.30 23.29 -9.64
N ARG A 96 -19.43 22.93 -10.61
CA ARG A 96 -19.05 23.79 -11.74
C ARG A 96 -20.25 24.15 -12.62
N LEU A 97 -21.09 23.17 -12.95
CA LEU A 97 -22.30 23.40 -13.76
C LEU A 97 -23.26 24.36 -13.07
N ARG A 98 -23.49 24.21 -11.75
CA ARG A 98 -24.36 25.13 -10.98
C ARG A 98 -23.86 26.58 -10.94
N THR A 99 -22.54 26.80 -11.02
CA THR A 99 -21.96 28.15 -11.11
C THR A 99 -21.96 28.73 -12.52
N LEU A 100 -22.16 27.92 -13.56
CA LEU A 100 -22.22 28.38 -14.96
C LEU A 100 -23.66 28.68 -15.41
N GLU A 101 -24.68 28.22 -14.67
CA GLU A 101 -26.09 28.54 -14.90
C GLU A 101 -26.54 29.86 -14.22
N ILE A 102 -25.59 30.74 -13.87
CA ILE A 102 -25.84 32.12 -13.40
C ILE A 102 -25.20 33.09 -14.40
#